data_AF-M3CJ21-F1
#
_entry.id   AF-M3CJ21-F1
#
_cell.length_a   1.000
_cell.length_b   1.000
_cell.length_c   1.000
_cell.angle_alpha   90.00
_cell.angle_beta   90.00
_cell.angle_gamma   90.00
#
_symmetry.space_group_name_H-M   'P 1'
#
loop_
_entity.id
_entity.type
_entity.pdbx_description
1 polymer ?
#
loop_
_entity_poly.entity_id
_entity_poly.type
_entity_poly.pdbx_seq_one_letter_code
_entity_poly.pdbx_strand_id
1 'polypeptide(L)'
;MASFAPVYRLSNSQRSILSRERQRGRKRKRGQDADHDDDDDDDEKSEAEAEDGSPKSDDEQPDKAEQPPRVLHPVNQKDPYNVAGWSREIPLPGRNFPHAAFSETVVEKRNVEEDLAQLNPPIYLLKKSPDDPAGSLRGRHLDNLTAILHRCMLRQDWKRATRAWGLILRTEIAGDGPDIRKHGRWMIGAELLMRKEQTYENSVAGSDDSESHRSVVIPDSNFQLAREYYGRLVLQHPQLQGTHYSRISAWAIHPTLLNIWIFEVQERSRRARQQLVASLDSMEAAEYSDVHSERSDNSEHQQALCQIRSRELQEASPIVQKLEELLSNPPYDTSAELLELRGMVSLWLADLHKALARMKDDSHVEKEDEDDEPGESQPFQIRHQMQAQMEHAKAKETFQKAMNAGANLSLENLAFLEGESSRLDDVEDE
;
A
#
# COMPACT_ATOMS: atom_id res chain seq x y z
N MET A 1 26.05 1.61 16.69
CA MET A 1 25.04 0.60 16.27
C MET A 1 24.12 0.34 17.45
N ALA A 2 22.83 0.66 17.34
CA ALA A 2 21.84 0.38 18.38
C ALA A 2 20.82 -0.63 17.86
N SER A 3 20.80 -1.82 18.44
CA SER A 3 19.87 -2.90 18.10
C SER A 3 18.48 -2.59 18.66
N PHE A 4 17.63 -1.94 17.86
CA PHE A 4 16.23 -1.71 18.23
C PHE A 4 15.40 -2.98 17.96
N ALA A 5 14.83 -3.55 19.03
CA ALA A 5 13.86 -4.64 18.91
C ALA A 5 12.57 -4.15 18.21
N PRO A 6 11.89 -4.99 17.43
CA PRO A 6 10.69 -4.58 16.71
C PRO A 6 9.55 -4.23 17.68
N VAL A 7 9.02 -3.01 17.54
CA VAL A 7 8.00 -2.42 18.43
C VAL A 7 6.61 -3.08 18.26
N TYR A 8 6.40 -3.90 17.24
CA TYR A 8 5.11 -4.56 16.98
C TYR A 8 5.07 -6.00 17.47
N ARG A 9 4.18 -6.25 18.44
CA ARG A 9 3.70 -7.60 18.74
C ARG A 9 2.76 -8.04 17.61
N LEU A 10 3.04 -9.18 16.98
CA LEU A 10 2.09 -9.84 16.07
C LEU A 10 0.71 -9.95 16.74
N SER A 11 -0.35 -9.57 16.01
CA SER A 11 -1.73 -9.72 16.47
C SER A 11 -2.01 -11.20 16.78
N ASN A 12 -2.97 -11.46 17.66
CA ASN A 12 -3.22 -12.84 18.09
C ASN A 12 -3.61 -13.76 16.92
N SER A 13 -4.20 -13.24 15.84
CA SER A 13 -4.56 -14.04 14.65
C SER A 13 -3.37 -14.46 13.78
N GLN A 14 -2.22 -13.78 13.89
CA GLN A 14 -1.01 -14.09 13.13
C GLN A 14 0.01 -14.94 13.90
N ARG A 15 -0.26 -15.28 15.17
CA ARG A 15 0.63 -16.14 15.98
C ARG A 15 0.33 -17.61 15.75
N SER A 16 1.38 -18.39 15.51
CA SER A 16 1.28 -19.85 15.46
C SER A 16 0.70 -20.43 16.74
N ILE A 17 -0.02 -21.56 16.62
CA ILE A 17 -0.73 -22.21 17.73
C ILE A 17 0.24 -22.53 18.89
N LEU A 18 1.43 -23.04 18.57
CA LEU A 18 2.51 -23.32 19.52
C LEU A 18 2.97 -22.08 20.32
N SER A 19 2.96 -20.90 19.71
CA SER A 19 3.32 -19.63 20.38
C SER A 19 2.24 -19.15 21.35
N ARG A 20 0.97 -19.39 21.03
CA ARG A 20 -0.18 -19.08 21.91
C ARG A 20 -0.18 -19.99 23.14
N GLU A 21 0.12 -21.27 22.97
CA GLU A 21 0.10 -22.27 24.04
C GLU A 21 1.18 -21.99 25.11
N ARG A 22 2.41 -21.66 24.69
CA ARG A 22 3.52 -21.28 25.58
C ARG A 22 3.23 -20.07 26.47
N GLN A 23 2.36 -19.13 26.05
CA GLN A 23 2.00 -17.97 26.88
C GLN A 23 0.91 -18.28 27.92
N ARG A 24 0.06 -19.31 27.71
CA ARG A 24 -0.98 -19.68 28.68
C ARG A 24 -0.42 -20.23 30.00
N GLY A 25 0.76 -20.86 29.97
CA GLY A 25 1.43 -21.44 31.14
C GLY A 25 2.09 -20.43 32.11
N ARG A 26 2.16 -19.13 31.79
CA ARG A 26 2.84 -18.11 32.64
C ARG A 26 1.85 -17.14 33.30
N LYS A 27 0.99 -17.66 34.18
CA LYS A 27 0.30 -16.86 35.21
C LYS A 27 0.94 -17.16 36.57
N ARG A 28 1.79 -16.26 37.08
CA ARG A 28 2.39 -16.40 38.42
C ARG A 28 1.50 -15.80 39.52
N LYS A 29 1.60 -16.43 40.69
CA LYS A 29 0.85 -16.21 41.93
C LYS A 29 1.04 -14.77 42.44
N ARG A 30 -0.04 -14.15 42.94
CA ARG A 30 -0.01 -12.85 43.62
C ARG A 30 0.56 -13.10 45.03
N GLY A 31 1.70 -12.49 45.34
CA GLY A 31 2.25 -12.41 46.70
C GLY A 31 1.90 -11.04 47.28
N GLN A 32 1.53 -11.01 48.55
CA GLN A 32 1.39 -9.80 49.35
C GLN A 32 2.65 -9.60 50.20
N ASP A 33 2.74 -8.40 50.76
CA ASP A 33 3.55 -8.01 51.91
C ASP A 33 5.05 -7.80 51.67
N ALA A 34 5.44 -6.54 51.89
CA ALA A 34 6.77 -6.08 52.22
C ALA A 34 6.58 -5.07 53.35
N ASP A 35 7.26 -5.26 54.47
CA ASP A 35 8.13 -4.23 55.07
C ASP A 35 8.75 -4.71 56.39
N HIS A 36 9.94 -4.16 56.62
CA HIS A 36 10.73 -4.05 57.85
C HIS A 36 11.69 -5.15 58.29
N ASP A 37 12.90 -4.67 58.53
CA ASP A 37 14.06 -5.29 59.15
C ASP A 37 13.90 -5.36 60.69
N ASP A 38 14.66 -6.23 61.34
CA ASP A 38 15.41 -5.92 62.59
C ASP A 38 16.40 -7.06 62.91
N ASP A 39 17.41 -6.70 63.69
CA ASP A 39 18.75 -7.30 63.85
C ASP A 39 18.89 -8.67 64.62
N ASP A 40 20.16 -9.12 64.60
CA ASP A 40 20.95 -9.78 65.67
C ASP A 40 21.16 -11.32 65.75
N ASP A 41 22.47 -11.60 65.90
CA ASP A 41 23.20 -12.61 66.68
C ASP A 41 23.16 -14.13 66.38
N ASP A 42 24.25 -14.54 65.69
CA ASP A 42 25.33 -15.42 66.16
C ASP A 42 25.20 -16.96 66.39
N ASP A 43 26.35 -17.57 66.08
CA ASP A 43 27.00 -18.77 66.63
C ASP A 43 26.86 -20.22 66.04
N GLU A 44 28.07 -20.71 65.71
CA GLU A 44 28.64 -22.08 65.81
C GLU A 44 28.17 -23.31 64.99
N LYS A 45 29.17 -23.87 64.27
CA LYS A 45 29.57 -25.30 64.16
C LYS A 45 28.60 -26.34 63.51
N SER A 46 28.95 -26.95 62.37
CA SER A 46 29.78 -28.19 62.18
C SER A 46 28.96 -29.50 62.39
N GLU A 47 29.20 -30.67 61.77
CA GLU A 47 30.28 -31.21 60.91
C GLU A 47 29.69 -32.02 59.71
N ALA A 48 30.57 -32.71 58.96
CA ALA A 48 30.21 -33.73 57.97
C ALA A 48 29.70 -35.02 58.63
N GLU A 49 29.08 -35.91 57.83
CA GLU A 49 29.50 -37.32 57.75
C GLU A 49 28.94 -37.98 56.49
N ALA A 50 29.67 -38.98 55.96
CA ALA A 50 29.25 -39.76 54.81
C ALA A 50 29.90 -41.15 54.79
N GLU A 51 29.10 -42.22 54.88
CA GLU A 51 29.42 -43.62 54.50
C GLU A 51 28.07 -44.37 54.44
N ASP A 52 27.71 -45.05 53.33
CA ASP A 52 28.13 -46.38 52.83
C ASP A 52 27.23 -47.53 53.32
N GLY A 53 26.98 -48.51 52.45
CA GLY A 53 25.97 -49.55 52.66
C GLY A 53 25.60 -50.37 51.42
N SER A 54 26.48 -51.29 51.04
CA SER A 54 26.27 -52.37 50.06
C SER A 54 27.02 -53.63 50.53
N PRO A 55 26.91 -54.83 49.93
CA PRO A 55 25.87 -55.43 49.08
C PRO A 55 25.52 -56.90 49.52
N LYS A 56 24.67 -57.62 48.75
CA LYS A 56 24.66 -59.10 48.44
C LYS A 56 23.27 -59.52 47.89
N SER A 57 23.10 -60.55 47.06
CA SER A 57 24.00 -61.57 46.48
C SER A 57 23.48 -62.09 45.13
N ASP A 58 24.32 -62.89 44.46
CA ASP A 58 24.15 -63.64 43.19
C ASP A 58 22.98 -64.69 43.25
N ASP A 59 22.53 -65.39 42.20
CA ASP A 59 23.28 -66.02 41.09
C ASP A 59 22.38 -66.47 39.88
N GLU A 60 23.02 -67.02 38.84
CA GLU A 60 22.52 -67.85 37.69
C GLU A 60 21.94 -67.21 36.38
N GLN A 61 22.60 -67.58 35.27
CA GLN A 61 22.20 -67.56 33.84
C GLN A 61 22.28 -69.02 33.29
N PRO A 62 21.78 -69.43 32.09
CA PRO A 62 21.42 -68.68 30.85
C PRO A 62 19.97 -69.01 30.36
N ASP A 63 19.50 -68.98 29.10
CA ASP A 63 20.07 -68.76 27.74
C ASP A 63 19.01 -68.19 26.75
N LYS A 64 19.48 -67.61 25.64
CA LYS A 64 18.84 -67.39 24.31
C LYS A 64 17.44 -66.77 24.12
N ALA A 65 17.49 -65.75 23.25
CA ALA A 65 16.59 -65.42 22.11
C ALA A 65 15.66 -64.19 22.21
N GLU A 66 15.75 -63.37 21.15
CA GLU A 66 14.80 -62.35 20.68
C GLU A 66 14.50 -61.12 21.57
N GLN A 67 15.34 -60.09 21.39
CA GLN A 67 14.96 -58.70 21.71
C GLN A 67 14.12 -58.09 20.56
N PRO A 68 12.88 -57.62 20.79
CA PRO A 68 12.22 -56.72 19.85
C PRO A 68 12.87 -55.31 19.92
N PRO A 69 12.99 -54.58 18.80
CA PRO A 69 13.70 -53.30 18.77
C PRO A 69 12.96 -52.20 19.54
N ARG A 70 13.73 -51.41 20.31
CA ARG A 70 13.26 -50.24 21.06
C ARG A 70 12.64 -49.17 20.14
N VAL A 71 11.33 -48.93 20.26
CA VAL A 71 10.71 -47.65 19.88
C VAL A 71 9.79 -47.16 20.99
N LEU A 72 10.35 -46.41 21.94
CA LEU A 72 9.58 -45.71 22.98
C LEU A 72 9.01 -44.39 22.43
N HIS A 73 8.09 -44.47 21.47
CA HIS A 73 7.16 -43.37 21.27
C HIS A 73 6.01 -43.53 22.27
N PRO A 74 5.65 -42.49 23.06
CA PRO A 74 4.48 -42.56 23.93
C PRO A 74 3.24 -42.76 23.07
N VAL A 75 2.71 -43.99 23.05
CA VAL A 75 1.46 -44.28 22.35
C VAL A 75 0.36 -43.52 23.07
N ASN A 76 -0.15 -42.48 22.43
CA ASN A 76 -1.22 -41.69 23.00
C ASN A 76 -2.43 -42.63 23.22
N GLN A 77 -2.87 -42.79 24.46
CA GLN A 77 -4.00 -43.66 24.80
C GLN A 77 -5.32 -43.23 24.14
N LYS A 78 -5.35 -42.04 23.53
CA LYS A 78 -6.46 -41.49 22.75
C LYS A 78 -6.27 -41.58 21.23
N ASP A 79 -5.19 -42.19 20.75
CA ASP A 79 -4.99 -42.49 19.33
C ASP A 79 -6.05 -43.52 18.88
N PRO A 80 -6.91 -43.23 17.88
CA PRO A 80 -7.96 -44.16 17.45
C PRO A 80 -7.44 -45.53 17.05
N TYR A 81 -6.21 -45.63 16.51
CA TYR A 81 -5.60 -46.94 16.19
C TYR A 81 -5.34 -47.76 17.46
N ASN A 82 -4.86 -47.12 18.53
CA ASN A 82 -4.57 -47.75 19.81
C ASN A 82 -5.85 -48.12 20.57
N VAL A 83 -6.88 -47.26 20.52
CA VAL A 83 -8.20 -47.53 21.11
C VAL A 83 -8.93 -48.67 20.37
N ALA A 84 -8.78 -48.76 19.05
CA ALA A 84 -9.37 -49.84 18.25
C ALA A 84 -8.56 -51.15 18.29
N GLY A 85 -7.31 -51.13 18.76
CA GLY A 85 -6.39 -52.27 18.69
C GLY A 85 -5.94 -52.61 17.26
N TRP A 86 -5.97 -51.65 16.34
CA TRP A 86 -5.65 -51.83 14.92
C TRP A 86 -4.22 -51.37 14.60
N SER A 87 -3.55 -52.07 13.69
CA SER A 87 -2.25 -51.65 13.17
C SER A 87 -2.41 -50.38 12.30
N ARG A 88 -1.45 -49.46 12.40
CA ARG A 88 -1.42 -48.19 11.65
C ARG A 88 -1.28 -48.35 10.13
N GLU A 89 -1.01 -49.55 9.66
CA GLU A 89 -0.88 -49.89 8.23
C GLU A 89 -2.24 -50.09 7.55
N ILE A 90 -3.31 -50.33 8.33
CA ILE A 90 -4.67 -50.44 7.82
C ILE A 90 -5.30 -49.03 7.81
N PRO A 91 -5.76 -48.50 6.66
CA PRO A 91 -6.41 -47.20 6.63
C PRO A 91 -7.74 -47.24 7.41
N LEU A 92 -7.95 -46.25 8.27
CA LEU A 92 -9.22 -46.09 9.01
C LEU A 92 -10.42 -46.01 8.04
N PRO A 93 -11.60 -46.52 8.43
CA PRO A 93 -12.82 -46.37 7.64
C PRO A 93 -13.12 -44.89 7.39
N GLY A 94 -13.51 -44.58 6.15
CA GLY A 94 -13.69 -43.21 5.68
C GLY A 94 -14.85 -42.44 6.35
N ARG A 95 -15.08 -41.21 5.87
CA ARG A 95 -16.02 -40.22 6.42
C ARG A 95 -17.48 -40.68 6.60
N ASN A 96 -17.87 -41.82 6.03
CA ASN A 96 -19.23 -42.36 6.07
C ASN A 96 -19.46 -43.29 7.28
N PHE A 97 -18.49 -43.47 8.17
CA PHE A 97 -18.65 -44.27 9.39
C PHE A 97 -19.52 -43.51 10.43
N PRO A 98 -20.49 -44.15 11.11
CA PRO A 98 -21.47 -43.47 11.98
C PRO A 98 -20.87 -42.80 13.23
N HIS A 99 -19.58 -43.04 13.51
CA HIS A 99 -18.82 -42.39 14.58
C HIS A 99 -17.54 -41.71 14.07
N ALA A 100 -17.44 -41.43 12.77
CA ALA A 100 -16.34 -40.64 12.22
C ALA A 100 -16.34 -39.24 12.88
N ALA A 101 -15.15 -38.77 13.26
CA ALA A 101 -15.01 -37.43 13.83
C ALA A 101 -15.55 -36.40 12.82
N PHE A 102 -16.54 -35.60 13.25
CA PHE A 102 -17.17 -34.59 12.41
C PHE A 102 -16.10 -33.64 11.87
N SER A 103 -15.86 -33.68 10.56
CA SER A 103 -14.99 -32.67 9.95
C SER A 103 -15.72 -31.34 10.03
N GLU A 104 -15.12 -30.34 10.70
CA GLU A 104 -15.58 -28.95 10.65
C GLU A 104 -15.39 -28.36 9.23
N THR A 105 -16.18 -28.85 8.27
CA THR A 105 -16.36 -28.24 6.96
C THR A 105 -17.23 -27.01 7.15
N VAL A 106 -16.60 -25.93 7.64
CA VAL A 106 -17.10 -24.55 7.69
C VAL A 106 -18.63 -24.49 7.87
N VAL A 107 -19.12 -25.11 8.95
CA VAL A 107 -20.46 -24.81 9.42
C VAL A 107 -20.37 -23.40 9.96
N GLU A 108 -20.85 -22.44 9.15
CA GLU A 108 -21.09 -21.08 9.60
C GLU A 108 -21.76 -21.17 10.97
N LYS A 109 -21.12 -20.59 11.99
CA LYS A 109 -21.69 -20.54 13.33
C LYS A 109 -22.87 -19.58 13.26
N ARG A 110 -24.03 -20.11 12.84
CA ARG A 110 -25.30 -19.40 12.90
C ARG A 110 -25.47 -18.96 14.34
N ASN A 111 -25.53 -17.66 14.55
CA ASN A 111 -25.60 -17.08 15.87
C ASN A 111 -26.99 -17.39 16.43
N VAL A 112 -27.13 -18.54 17.08
CA VAL A 112 -28.39 -19.00 17.69
C VAL A 112 -28.95 -17.95 18.66
N GLU A 113 -28.08 -17.13 19.26
CA GLU A 113 -28.43 -15.98 20.09
C GLU A 113 -29.17 -14.86 19.32
N GLU A 114 -28.87 -14.65 18.03
CA GLU A 114 -29.58 -13.71 17.16
C GLU A 114 -30.92 -14.29 16.71
N ASP A 115 -30.96 -15.56 16.29
CA ASP A 115 -32.19 -16.25 15.91
C ASP A 115 -33.21 -16.28 17.07
N LEU A 116 -32.74 -16.57 18.30
CA LEU A 116 -33.57 -16.57 19.52
C LEU A 116 -34.02 -15.17 19.96
N ALA A 117 -33.27 -14.12 19.59
CA ALA A 117 -33.63 -12.73 19.84
C ALA A 117 -34.61 -12.16 18.80
N GLN A 118 -34.71 -12.79 17.61
CA GLN A 118 -35.65 -12.42 16.54
C GLN A 118 -37.04 -13.07 16.68
N LEU A 119 -37.19 -14.07 17.57
CA LEU A 119 -38.50 -14.65 17.88
C LEU A 119 -39.44 -13.62 18.53
N ASN A 120 -40.74 -13.78 18.30
CA ASN A 120 -41.78 -12.95 18.93
C ASN A 120 -42.71 -13.83 19.79
N PRO A 121 -42.79 -13.60 21.12
CA PRO A 121 -41.97 -12.68 21.92
C PRO A 121 -40.51 -13.16 22.03
N PRO A 122 -39.53 -12.24 22.17
CA PRO A 122 -38.12 -12.59 22.24
C PRO A 122 -37.81 -13.35 23.54
N ILE A 123 -37.45 -14.62 23.40
CA ILE A 123 -37.09 -15.50 24.52
C ILE A 123 -35.71 -15.12 25.08
N TYR A 124 -34.84 -14.56 24.23
CA TYR A 124 -33.49 -14.13 24.59
C TYR A 124 -33.33 -12.62 24.39
N LEU A 125 -33.03 -11.89 25.47
CA LEU A 125 -32.56 -10.50 25.37
C LEU A 125 -31.08 -10.52 24.99
N LEU A 126 -30.77 -10.16 23.74
CA LEU A 126 -29.40 -10.08 23.24
C LEU A 126 -28.59 -9.06 24.04
N LYS A 127 -27.92 -9.54 25.08
CA LYS A 127 -26.96 -8.78 25.86
C LYS A 127 -25.76 -8.53 24.95
N LYS A 128 -25.71 -7.35 24.31
CA LYS A 128 -24.59 -6.89 23.47
C LYS A 128 -23.28 -7.37 24.07
N SER A 129 -22.56 -8.20 23.33
CA SER A 129 -21.39 -8.86 23.86
C SER A 129 -20.39 -7.80 24.36
N PRO A 130 -19.63 -8.06 25.43
CA PRO A 130 -18.58 -7.14 25.86
C PRO A 130 -17.49 -6.93 24.79
N ASP A 131 -17.48 -7.80 23.77
CA ASP A 131 -16.59 -7.78 22.61
C ASP A 131 -17.16 -7.02 21.39
N ASP A 132 -18.38 -6.49 21.47
CA ASP A 132 -19.03 -5.72 20.40
C ASP A 132 -18.27 -4.38 20.20
N PRO A 133 -17.49 -4.19 19.12
CA PRO A 133 -16.50 -3.12 19.04
C PRO A 133 -17.15 -1.73 19.00
N ALA A 134 -18.35 -1.62 18.42
CA ALA A 134 -19.16 -0.40 18.41
C ALA A 134 -19.80 -0.09 19.79
N GLY A 135 -19.95 -1.09 20.66
CA GLY A 135 -20.45 -0.92 22.02
C GLY A 135 -19.39 -0.35 22.97
N SER A 136 -18.12 -0.72 22.76
CA SER A 136 -16.98 -0.38 23.61
C SER A 136 -16.71 1.13 23.71
N LEU A 137 -16.35 1.60 24.91
CA LEU A 137 -15.91 2.98 25.14
C LEU A 137 -14.75 3.39 24.22
N ARG A 138 -13.83 2.45 23.92
CA ARG A 138 -12.71 2.69 23.00
C ARG A 138 -13.16 2.79 21.53
N GLY A 139 -14.18 2.02 21.14
CA GLY A 139 -14.82 2.14 19.82
C GLY A 139 -15.45 3.52 19.65
N ARG A 140 -16.33 3.93 20.57
CA ARG A 140 -16.94 5.27 20.59
C ARG A 140 -15.90 6.39 20.59
N HIS A 141 -14.77 6.21 21.28
CA HIS A 141 -13.67 7.17 21.24
C HIS A 141 -13.00 7.24 19.87
N LEU A 142 -12.75 6.11 19.22
CA LEU A 142 -12.23 6.04 17.85
C LEU A 142 -13.22 6.64 16.84
N ASP A 143 -14.53 6.41 17.00
CA ASP A 143 -15.57 7.00 16.15
C ASP A 143 -15.60 8.52 16.31
N ASN A 144 -15.56 9.02 17.55
CA ASN A 144 -15.46 10.45 17.84
C ASN A 144 -14.17 11.07 17.28
N LEU A 145 -13.01 10.41 17.40
CA LEU A 145 -11.76 10.88 16.80
C LEU A 145 -11.85 10.91 15.26
N THR A 146 -12.49 9.91 14.65
CA THR A 146 -12.70 9.83 13.19
C THR A 146 -13.62 10.95 12.72
N ALA A 147 -14.71 11.23 13.45
CA ALA A 147 -15.60 12.37 13.17
C ALA A 147 -14.89 13.73 13.33
N ILE A 148 -14.05 13.90 14.36
CA ILE A 148 -13.22 15.09 14.55
C ILE A 148 -12.22 15.25 13.38
N LEU A 149 -11.58 14.15 12.95
CA LEU A 149 -10.65 14.15 11.82
C LEU A 149 -11.32 14.66 10.55
N HIS A 150 -12.45 14.06 10.14
CA HIS A 150 -13.18 14.50 8.94
C HIS A 150 -13.67 15.95 9.06
N ARG A 151 -14.15 16.38 10.24
CA ARG A 151 -14.54 17.78 10.50
C ARG A 151 -13.37 18.75 10.39
N CYS A 152 -12.16 18.35 10.79
CA CYS A 152 -10.95 19.15 10.62
C CYS A 152 -10.52 19.22 9.15
N MET A 153 -10.59 18.11 8.40
CA MET A 153 -10.30 18.09 6.95
C MET A 153 -11.27 18.99 6.16
N LEU A 154 -12.57 18.90 6.42
CA LEU A 154 -13.58 19.78 5.80
C LEU A 154 -13.38 21.27 6.12
N ARG A 155 -12.76 21.57 7.26
CA ARG A 155 -12.38 22.94 7.68
C ARG A 155 -10.97 23.35 7.27
N GLN A 156 -10.27 22.50 6.52
CA GLN A 156 -8.87 22.69 6.12
C GLN A 156 -7.90 22.92 7.30
N ASP A 157 -8.23 22.43 8.51
CA ASP A 157 -7.35 22.48 9.69
C ASP A 157 -6.48 21.23 9.75
N TRP A 158 -5.49 21.18 8.86
CA TRP A 158 -4.58 20.05 8.69
C TRP A 158 -3.70 19.79 9.93
N LYS A 159 -3.44 20.84 10.73
CA LYS A 159 -2.68 20.74 11.98
C LYS A 159 -3.46 19.97 13.05
N ARG A 160 -4.77 20.25 13.22
CA ARG A 160 -5.62 19.47 14.14
C ARG A 160 -5.96 18.10 13.56
N ALA A 161 -6.19 18.00 12.24
CA ALA A 161 -6.42 16.71 11.56
C ALA A 161 -5.25 15.73 11.79
N THR A 162 -4.00 16.18 11.57
CA THR A 162 -2.79 15.37 11.80
C THR A 162 -2.66 14.90 13.25
N ARG A 163 -3.06 15.73 14.23
CA ARG A 163 -3.10 15.33 15.65
C ARG A 163 -4.17 14.27 15.92
N ALA A 164 -5.39 14.46 15.41
CA ALA A 164 -6.47 13.49 15.55
C ALA A 164 -6.11 12.14 14.91
N TRP A 165 -5.49 12.17 13.72
CA TRP A 165 -4.95 10.99 13.05
C TRP A 165 -3.89 10.27 13.89
N GLY A 166 -2.93 11.01 14.45
CA GLY A 166 -1.94 10.45 15.37
C GLY A 166 -2.56 9.85 16.65
N LEU A 167 -3.70 10.35 17.12
CA LEU A 167 -4.43 9.72 18.22
C LEU A 167 -5.10 8.42 17.77
N ILE A 168 -5.78 8.42 16.61
CA ILE A 168 -6.40 7.20 16.03
C ILE A 168 -5.38 6.07 15.95
N LEU A 169 -4.21 6.30 15.34
CA LEU A 169 -3.14 5.29 15.18
C LEU A 169 -2.61 4.71 16.51
N ARG A 170 -2.86 5.38 17.65
CA ARG A 170 -2.49 4.92 19.00
C ARG A 170 -3.66 4.33 19.78
N THR A 171 -4.90 4.37 19.29
CA THR A 171 -6.04 3.74 19.97
C THR A 171 -6.02 2.22 19.77
N GLU A 172 -5.80 1.46 20.84
CA GLU A 172 -5.87 -0.02 20.79
C GLU A 172 -7.26 -0.52 21.19
N ILE A 173 -7.94 -1.27 20.32
CA ILE A 173 -9.20 -1.94 20.61
C ILE A 173 -8.88 -3.43 20.82
N ALA A 174 -9.22 -3.96 22.00
CA ALA A 174 -8.91 -5.34 22.40
C ALA A 174 -7.41 -5.76 22.30
N GLY A 175 -6.49 -4.80 22.23
CA GLY A 175 -5.04 -5.02 22.10
C GLY A 175 -4.54 -5.09 20.65
N ASP A 176 -5.41 -4.90 19.66
CA ASP A 176 -5.04 -4.65 18.26
C ASP A 176 -5.25 -3.15 17.93
N GLY A 177 -4.32 -2.55 17.18
CA GLY A 177 -4.47 -1.17 16.67
C GLY A 177 -5.47 -1.08 15.51
N PRO A 178 -5.89 0.13 15.09
CA PRO A 178 -6.79 0.29 13.95
C PRO A 178 -6.13 -0.20 12.67
N ASP A 179 -6.84 -1.04 11.91
CA ASP A 179 -6.40 -1.43 10.57
C ASP A 179 -6.43 -0.20 9.64
N ILE A 180 -5.25 0.23 9.20
CA ILE A 180 -5.04 1.40 8.33
C ILE A 180 -5.68 1.17 6.95
N ARG A 181 -5.86 -0.09 6.55
CA ARG A 181 -6.47 -0.47 5.27
C ARG A 181 -7.99 -0.34 5.22
N LYS A 182 -8.66 -0.18 6.36
CA LYS A 182 -10.13 -0.08 6.39
C LYS A 182 -10.59 1.38 6.31
N HIS A 183 -11.80 1.59 5.80
CA HIS A 183 -12.46 2.91 5.80
C HIS A 183 -11.66 4.03 5.11
N GLY A 184 -10.88 3.72 4.06
CA GLY A 184 -10.07 4.71 3.33
C GLY A 184 -8.94 5.37 4.15
N ARG A 185 -8.68 4.88 5.37
CA ARG A 185 -7.72 5.47 6.33
C ARG A 185 -6.31 5.62 5.77
N TRP A 186 -5.86 4.67 4.97
CA TRP A 186 -4.60 4.71 4.24
C TRP A 186 -4.49 5.93 3.30
N MET A 187 -5.51 6.22 2.48
CA MET A 187 -5.54 7.43 1.63
C MET A 187 -5.54 8.71 2.47
N ILE A 188 -6.32 8.74 3.55
CA ILE A 188 -6.35 9.88 4.48
C ILE A 188 -4.96 10.14 5.10
N GLY A 189 -4.23 9.08 5.43
CA GLY A 189 -2.86 9.17 5.96
C GLY A 189 -1.91 9.90 5.00
N ALA A 190 -2.00 9.63 3.70
CA ALA A 190 -1.21 10.32 2.68
C ALA A 190 -1.69 11.76 2.43
N GLU A 191 -3.01 11.99 2.35
CA GLU A 191 -3.59 13.32 2.18
C GLU A 191 -3.15 14.29 3.29
N LEU A 192 -3.10 13.80 4.53
CA LEU A 192 -2.57 14.55 5.67
C LEU A 192 -1.08 14.84 5.57
N LEU A 193 -0.28 13.95 4.97
CA LEU A 193 1.15 14.19 4.74
C LEU A 193 1.35 15.24 3.65
N MET A 194 0.64 15.13 2.52
CA MET A 194 0.66 16.12 1.43
C MET A 194 0.29 17.52 1.94
N ARG A 195 -0.72 17.61 2.82
CA ARG A 195 -1.27 18.88 3.34
C ARG A 195 -0.74 19.30 4.72
N LYS A 196 0.27 18.61 5.27
CA LYS A 196 0.83 18.86 6.61
C LYS A 196 1.34 20.29 6.78
N GLU A 197 2.04 20.76 5.76
CA GLU A 197 2.66 22.09 5.68
C GLU A 197 2.12 22.81 4.44
N GLN A 198 0.88 23.30 4.55
CA GLN A 198 0.35 24.27 3.59
C GLN A 198 0.93 25.64 3.91
N THR A 199 1.86 26.07 3.07
CA THR A 199 2.23 27.48 2.95
C THR A 199 1.15 28.17 2.12
N TYR A 200 0.45 29.13 2.70
CA TYR A 200 -0.36 30.04 1.89
C TYR A 200 0.60 31.02 1.22
N GLU A 201 0.90 30.80 -0.05
CA GLU A 201 1.44 31.88 -0.88
C GLU A 201 0.33 32.93 -1.01
N ASN A 202 0.47 34.03 -0.26
CA ASN A 202 -0.28 35.22 -0.57
C ASN A 202 0.24 35.71 -1.92
N SER A 203 -0.58 35.63 -2.96
CA SER A 203 -0.39 36.38 -4.19
C SER A 203 -0.48 37.88 -3.87
N VAL A 204 0.66 38.48 -3.47
CA VAL A 204 0.79 39.93 -3.23
C VAL A 204 0.95 40.64 -4.57
N ALA A 205 -0.13 40.62 -5.35
CA ALA A 205 -0.34 41.46 -6.52
C ALA A 205 -1.79 41.96 -6.40
N GLY A 206 -1.96 43.24 -6.11
CA GLY A 206 -3.27 43.80 -5.81
C GLY A 206 -4.10 44.00 -7.06
N SER A 207 -5.26 43.35 -7.14
CA SER A 207 -6.43 43.86 -7.85
C SER A 207 -7.67 43.46 -7.07
N ASP A 208 -8.60 44.40 -6.93
CA ASP A 208 -9.86 44.19 -6.24
C ASP A 208 -10.80 43.31 -7.10
N ASP A 209 -11.80 42.71 -6.44
CA ASP A 209 -12.99 42.10 -7.05
C ASP A 209 -12.78 40.92 -8.05
N SER A 210 -12.27 39.80 -7.53
CA SER A 210 -12.67 38.45 -7.97
C SER A 210 -12.40 37.43 -6.86
N GLU A 211 -13.23 36.38 -6.76
CA GLU A 211 -12.97 35.24 -5.85
C GLU A 211 -11.75 34.43 -6.35
N SER A 212 -10.56 34.96 -6.09
CA SER A 212 -9.29 34.30 -6.40
C SER A 212 -9.25 32.95 -5.67
N HIS A 213 -9.35 31.87 -6.44
CA HIS A 213 -9.09 30.53 -5.98
C HIS A 213 -7.67 30.49 -5.42
N ARG A 214 -7.54 30.59 -4.09
CA ARG A 214 -6.27 30.37 -3.38
C ARG A 214 -5.73 28.99 -3.76
N SER A 215 -4.82 28.96 -4.72
CA SER A 215 -4.14 27.75 -5.15
C SER A 215 -3.31 27.26 -3.96
N VAL A 216 -3.77 26.17 -3.35
CA VAL A 216 -3.05 25.56 -2.23
C VAL A 216 -1.82 24.86 -2.79
N VAL A 217 -0.70 25.59 -2.83
CA VAL A 217 0.60 25.07 -3.27
C VAL A 217 1.04 23.99 -2.29
N ILE A 218 0.98 22.74 -2.74
CA ILE A 218 1.57 21.61 -2.01
C ILE A 218 3.07 21.59 -2.33
N PRO A 219 3.94 21.64 -1.31
CA PRO A 219 5.38 21.60 -1.53
C PRO A 219 5.86 20.19 -1.85
N ASP A 220 6.87 20.10 -2.71
CA ASP A 220 7.45 18.87 -3.25
C ASP A 220 7.92 17.89 -2.17
N SER A 221 8.40 18.40 -1.03
CA SER A 221 8.76 17.60 0.16
C SER A 221 7.58 16.79 0.72
N ASN A 222 6.37 17.35 0.70
CA ASN A 222 5.19 16.66 1.21
C ASN A 222 4.69 15.56 0.26
N PHE A 223 4.88 15.73 -1.06
CA PHE A 223 4.64 14.65 -2.03
C PHE A 223 5.65 13.49 -1.84
N GLN A 224 6.93 13.79 -1.60
CA GLN A 224 7.92 12.76 -1.27
C GLN A 224 7.53 11.98 0.01
N LEU A 225 7.08 12.67 1.07
CA LEU A 225 6.59 12.02 2.29
C LEU A 225 5.37 11.12 2.03
N ALA A 226 4.47 11.51 1.13
CA ALA A 226 3.34 10.69 0.72
C ALA A 226 3.77 9.47 -0.11
N ARG A 227 4.71 9.63 -1.05
CA ARG A 227 5.29 8.51 -1.82
C ARG A 227 5.99 7.50 -0.91
N GLU A 228 6.79 7.96 0.06
CA GLU A 228 7.41 7.10 1.07
C GLU A 228 6.37 6.37 1.94
N TYR A 229 5.28 7.04 2.31
CA TYR A 229 4.19 6.44 3.09
C TYR A 229 3.53 5.28 2.34
N TYR A 230 3.18 5.46 1.06
CA TYR A 230 2.63 4.36 0.25
C TYR A 230 3.67 3.27 -0.04
N GLY A 231 4.93 3.61 -0.29
CA GLY A 231 6.01 2.63 -0.42
C GLY A 231 6.15 1.73 0.82
N ARG A 232 6.06 2.32 2.02
CA ARG A 232 6.03 1.57 3.29
C ARG A 232 4.77 0.71 3.41
N LEU A 233 3.60 1.17 2.96
CA LEU A 233 2.37 0.37 2.95
C LEU A 233 2.44 -0.83 1.99
N VAL A 234 3.02 -0.66 0.79
CA VAL A 234 3.26 -1.76 -0.16
C VAL A 234 4.14 -2.84 0.46
N LEU A 235 5.24 -2.44 1.13
CA LEU A 235 6.15 -3.37 1.82
C LEU A 235 5.50 -4.06 3.04
N GLN A 236 4.62 -3.37 3.76
CA GLN A 236 3.89 -3.93 4.91
C GLN A 236 2.73 -4.84 4.51
N HIS A 237 2.14 -4.63 3.33
CA HIS A 237 0.98 -5.37 2.83
C HIS A 237 1.19 -5.92 1.40
N PRO A 238 2.21 -6.77 1.15
CA PRO A 238 2.39 -7.43 -0.14
C PRO A 238 1.16 -8.24 -0.55
N GLN A 239 1.03 -8.50 -1.85
CA GLN A 239 0.08 -9.50 -2.34
C GLN A 239 0.55 -10.90 -1.95
N LEU A 240 -0.19 -11.53 -1.05
CA LEU A 240 -0.07 -12.95 -0.73
C LEU A 240 -1.18 -13.71 -1.44
N GLN A 241 -0.80 -14.62 -2.34
CA GLN A 241 -1.75 -15.48 -3.08
C GLN A 241 -2.71 -16.18 -2.10
N GLY A 242 -4.01 -16.16 -2.41
CA GLY A 242 -5.05 -16.75 -1.55
C GLY A 242 -5.55 -15.86 -0.39
N THR A 243 -5.07 -14.62 -0.23
CA THR A 243 -5.65 -13.68 0.74
C THR A 243 -7.02 -13.18 0.26
N HIS A 244 -8.04 -13.19 1.13
CA HIS A 244 -9.39 -12.71 0.78
C HIS A 244 -9.38 -11.28 0.19
N TYR A 245 -10.01 -11.13 -0.97
CA TYR A 245 -10.20 -9.89 -1.75
C TYR A 245 -10.73 -8.67 -0.97
N SER A 246 -11.31 -8.86 0.21
CA SER A 246 -11.82 -7.79 1.08
C SER A 246 -10.73 -6.93 1.75
N ARG A 247 -9.46 -7.35 1.74
CA ARG A 247 -8.35 -6.57 2.34
C ARG A 247 -7.56 -5.86 1.26
N ILE A 248 -7.53 -4.53 1.33
CA ILE A 248 -6.66 -3.68 0.50
C ILE A 248 -5.22 -4.23 0.58
N SER A 249 -4.65 -4.54 -0.56
CA SER A 249 -3.30 -5.08 -0.69
C SER A 249 -2.49 -4.16 -1.61
N ALA A 250 -1.21 -4.46 -1.79
CA ALA A 250 -0.35 -3.79 -2.75
C ALA A 250 -1.00 -3.60 -4.14
N TRP A 251 -1.90 -4.50 -4.56
CA TRP A 251 -2.72 -4.35 -5.77
C TRP A 251 -3.38 -2.97 -5.91
N ALA A 252 -4.21 -2.57 -4.93
CA ALA A 252 -4.92 -1.29 -4.95
C ALA A 252 -4.05 -0.11 -4.50
N ILE A 253 -2.91 -0.37 -3.85
CA ILE A 253 -2.00 0.69 -3.39
C ILE A 253 -1.14 1.20 -4.54
N HIS A 254 -0.67 0.33 -5.45
CA HIS A 254 0.18 0.75 -6.57
C HIS A 254 -0.45 1.80 -7.50
N PRO A 255 -1.71 1.66 -7.98
CA PRO A 255 -2.38 2.71 -8.76
C PRO A 255 -2.38 4.06 -8.05
N THR A 256 -2.70 4.10 -6.75
CA THR A 256 -2.72 5.37 -6.00
C THR A 256 -1.34 6.00 -5.78
N LEU A 257 -0.30 5.19 -5.57
CA LEU A 257 1.08 5.67 -5.48
C LEU A 257 1.52 6.31 -6.81
N LEU A 258 1.20 5.65 -7.94
CA LEU A 258 1.52 6.13 -9.28
C LEU A 258 0.71 7.37 -9.65
N ASN A 259 -0.59 7.41 -9.36
CA ASN A 259 -1.44 8.57 -9.58
C ASN A 259 -0.94 9.82 -8.82
N ILE A 260 -0.45 9.66 -7.59
CA ILE A 260 0.12 10.78 -6.82
C ILE A 260 1.47 11.23 -7.39
N TRP A 261 2.27 10.32 -7.94
CA TRP A 261 3.51 10.68 -8.62
C TRP A 261 3.25 11.40 -9.96
N ILE A 262 2.27 10.93 -10.75
CA ILE A 262 1.82 11.62 -11.98
C ILE A 262 1.30 13.01 -11.63
N PHE A 263 0.48 13.14 -10.59
CA PHE A 263 -0.02 14.43 -10.11
C PHE A 263 1.10 15.37 -9.64
N GLU A 264 2.12 14.86 -8.93
CA GLU A 264 3.30 15.64 -8.54
C GLU A 264 4.01 16.26 -9.76
N VAL A 265 4.25 15.47 -10.81
CA VAL A 265 4.93 15.92 -12.03
C VAL A 265 4.06 16.91 -12.82
N GLN A 266 2.77 16.60 -12.99
CA GLN A 266 1.82 17.46 -13.71
C GLN A 266 1.62 18.81 -13.01
N GLU A 267 1.48 18.83 -11.68
CA GLU A 267 1.31 20.06 -10.91
C GLU A 267 2.62 20.89 -10.89
N ARG A 268 3.80 20.24 -10.87
CA ARG A 268 5.10 20.93 -11.04
C ARG A 268 5.22 21.58 -12.41
N SER A 269 4.90 20.87 -13.49
CA SER A 269 4.84 21.43 -14.86
C SER A 269 3.84 22.58 -14.98
N ARG A 270 2.63 22.39 -14.44
CA ARG A 270 1.57 23.41 -14.44
C ARG A 270 2.02 24.69 -13.73
N ARG A 271 2.61 24.57 -12.54
CA ARG A 271 3.12 25.69 -11.75
C ARG A 271 4.23 26.43 -12.50
N ALA A 272 5.18 25.72 -13.11
CA ALA A 272 6.23 26.33 -13.91
C ALA A 272 5.68 27.08 -15.13
N ARG A 273 4.66 26.53 -15.81
CA ARG A 273 3.97 27.23 -16.91
C ARG A 273 3.19 28.46 -16.45
N GLN A 274 2.51 28.39 -15.30
CA GLN A 274 1.81 29.53 -14.71
C GLN A 274 2.77 30.65 -14.30
N GLN A 275 3.94 30.32 -13.77
CA GLN A 275 5.01 31.29 -13.45
C GLN A 275 5.55 31.96 -14.71
N LEU A 276 5.74 31.22 -15.80
CA LEU A 276 6.18 31.78 -17.08
C LEU A 276 5.15 32.75 -17.67
N VAL A 277 3.85 32.41 -17.63
CA VAL A 277 2.77 33.31 -18.09
C VAL A 277 2.69 34.56 -17.21
N ALA A 278 2.67 34.42 -15.88
CA ALA A 278 2.63 35.57 -14.98
C ALA A 278 3.85 36.50 -15.10
N SER A 279 5.01 35.96 -15.50
CA SER A 279 6.21 36.76 -15.82
C SER A 279 6.05 37.57 -17.11
N LEU A 280 5.29 37.06 -18.09
CA LEU A 280 5.00 37.75 -19.34
C LEU A 280 3.97 38.86 -19.10
N ASP A 281 2.84 38.53 -18.45
CA ASP A 281 1.78 39.49 -18.09
C ASP A 281 2.34 40.71 -17.31
N SER A 282 3.30 40.46 -16.42
CA SER A 282 3.98 41.51 -15.62
C SER A 282 4.97 42.36 -16.43
N MET A 283 5.43 41.88 -17.59
CA MET A 283 6.34 42.60 -18.49
C MET A 283 5.54 43.47 -19.47
N GLU A 284 4.49 42.90 -20.09
CA GLU A 284 3.54 43.64 -20.93
C GLU A 284 2.89 44.81 -20.19
N ALA A 285 2.53 44.63 -18.91
CA ALA A 285 1.95 45.71 -18.09
C ALA A 285 2.92 46.87 -17.77
N ALA A 286 4.23 46.68 -17.96
CA ALA A 286 5.25 47.70 -17.73
C ALA A 286 5.68 48.44 -19.01
N GLU A 287 5.38 47.88 -20.19
CA GLU A 287 6.00 48.30 -21.45
C GLU A 287 5.04 49.09 -22.36
N TYR A 288 5.08 50.41 -22.22
CA TYR A 288 4.28 51.36 -23.00
C TYR A 288 5.13 52.19 -23.99
N SER A 289 6.22 51.65 -24.58
CA SER A 289 7.04 52.43 -25.53
C SER A 289 7.90 51.75 -26.62
N ASP A 290 7.93 50.43 -26.83
CA ASP A 290 8.76 49.85 -27.91
C ASP A 290 8.00 48.81 -28.77
N VAL A 291 8.19 48.88 -30.09
CA VAL A 291 7.44 48.12 -31.13
C VAL A 291 8.38 47.14 -31.86
N HIS A 292 9.57 46.90 -31.31
CA HIS A 292 10.60 46.06 -31.92
C HIS A 292 11.05 44.85 -31.09
N SER A 293 10.52 44.63 -29.87
CA SER A 293 10.94 43.51 -29.00
C SER A 293 10.22 42.17 -29.29
N GLU A 294 8.96 42.20 -29.75
CA GLU A 294 8.05 41.02 -29.76
C GLU A 294 8.61 39.75 -30.43
N ARG A 295 9.49 39.86 -31.45
CA ARG A 295 10.07 38.67 -32.12
C ARG A 295 11.15 37.98 -31.28
N SER A 296 11.83 38.71 -30.39
CA SER A 296 12.82 38.14 -29.46
C SER A 296 12.13 37.42 -28.30
N ASP A 297 11.15 38.08 -27.68
CA ASP A 297 10.49 37.59 -26.47
C ASP A 297 9.68 36.31 -26.72
N ASN A 298 9.06 36.18 -27.90
CA ASN A 298 8.40 34.95 -28.32
C ASN A 298 9.36 33.75 -28.42
N SER A 299 10.59 33.97 -28.89
CA SER A 299 11.61 32.91 -29.01
C SER A 299 12.07 32.43 -27.62
N GLU A 300 12.34 33.36 -26.70
CA GLU A 300 12.72 33.02 -25.33
C GLU A 300 11.57 32.32 -24.58
N HIS A 301 10.33 32.78 -24.76
CA HIS A 301 9.14 32.13 -24.20
C HIS A 301 8.96 30.69 -24.73
N GLN A 302 9.09 30.48 -26.04
CA GLN A 302 9.04 29.14 -26.63
C GLN A 302 10.17 28.24 -26.10
N GLN A 303 11.38 28.79 -25.92
CA GLN A 303 12.51 28.05 -25.35
C GLN A 303 12.25 27.67 -23.88
N ALA A 304 11.68 28.57 -23.07
CA ALA A 304 11.30 28.29 -21.68
C ALA A 304 10.20 27.20 -21.60
N LEU A 305 9.18 27.26 -22.48
CA LEU A 305 8.17 26.19 -22.58
C LEU A 305 8.78 24.85 -23.02
N CYS A 306 9.73 24.84 -23.96
CA CYS A 306 10.48 23.63 -24.33
C CYS A 306 11.21 23.03 -23.13
N GLN A 307 11.90 23.86 -22.33
CA GLN A 307 12.60 23.39 -21.13
C GLN A 307 11.64 22.79 -20.10
N ILE A 308 10.46 23.41 -19.88
CA ILE A 308 9.46 22.88 -18.95
C ILE A 308 8.91 21.52 -19.43
N ARG A 309 8.54 21.40 -20.72
CA ARG A 309 8.05 20.13 -21.28
C ARG A 309 9.12 19.04 -21.35
N SER A 310 10.37 19.40 -21.61
CA SER A 310 11.52 18.48 -21.55
C SER A 310 11.74 17.95 -20.13
N ARG A 311 11.64 18.81 -19.10
CA ARG A 311 11.70 18.40 -17.70
C ARG A 311 10.53 17.49 -17.31
N GLU A 312 9.30 17.84 -17.71
CA GLU A 312 8.11 17.00 -17.47
C GLU A 312 8.28 15.58 -18.05
N LEU A 313 8.83 15.49 -19.27
CA LEU A 313 9.14 14.23 -19.94
C LEU A 313 10.23 13.41 -19.23
N GLN A 314 11.29 14.07 -18.74
CA GLN A 314 12.34 13.44 -17.94
C GLN A 314 11.78 12.90 -16.60
N GLU A 315 10.90 13.65 -15.94
CA GLU A 315 10.25 13.25 -14.69
C GLU A 315 9.19 12.14 -14.88
N ALA A 316 8.57 12.04 -16.06
CA ALA A 316 7.64 10.98 -16.42
C ALA A 316 8.33 9.63 -16.71
N SER A 317 9.55 9.63 -17.25
CA SER A 317 10.33 8.42 -17.57
C SER A 317 10.43 7.40 -16.42
N PRO A 318 10.82 7.77 -15.16
CA PRO A 318 10.88 6.82 -14.05
C PRO A 318 9.51 6.30 -13.61
N ILE A 319 8.39 7.00 -13.90
CA ILE A 319 7.03 6.50 -13.66
C ILE A 319 6.74 5.33 -14.60
N VAL A 320 7.07 5.48 -15.89
CA VAL A 320 6.93 4.40 -16.89
C VAL A 320 7.80 3.21 -16.55
N GLN A 321 9.07 3.43 -16.20
CA GLN A 321 9.96 2.34 -15.77
C GLN A 321 9.37 1.57 -14.58
N LYS A 322 8.78 2.27 -13.60
CA LYS A 322 8.15 1.61 -12.45
C LYS A 322 6.87 0.85 -12.82
N LEU A 323 6.06 1.38 -13.74
CA LEU A 323 4.90 0.70 -14.29
C LEU A 323 5.28 -0.58 -15.04
N GLU A 324 6.31 -0.52 -15.89
CA GLU A 324 6.80 -1.67 -16.66
C GLU A 324 7.46 -2.73 -15.76
N GLU A 325 8.22 -2.33 -14.74
CA GLU A 325 8.73 -3.23 -13.70
C GLU A 325 7.58 -3.95 -12.99
N LEU A 326 6.50 -3.23 -12.62
CA LEU A 326 5.34 -3.84 -11.97
C LEU A 326 4.59 -4.79 -12.90
N LEU A 327 4.22 -4.34 -14.11
CA LEU A 327 3.46 -5.13 -15.08
C LEU A 327 4.22 -6.37 -15.56
N SER A 328 5.56 -6.34 -15.64
CA SER A 328 6.36 -7.54 -15.97
C SER A 328 6.28 -8.66 -14.92
N ASN A 329 5.78 -8.37 -13.71
CA ASN A 329 5.72 -9.32 -12.61
C ASN A 329 4.27 -9.78 -12.32
N PRO A 330 3.96 -11.09 -12.36
CA PRO A 330 2.66 -11.58 -11.90
C PRO A 330 2.50 -11.33 -10.39
N PRO A 331 1.30 -10.92 -9.91
CA PRO A 331 0.01 -10.91 -10.60
C PRO A 331 -0.41 -9.54 -11.18
N TYR A 332 0.52 -8.60 -11.36
CA TYR A 332 0.18 -7.24 -11.82
C TYR A 332 -0.03 -7.16 -13.34
N ASP A 333 0.61 -8.03 -14.11
CA ASP A 333 0.46 -8.16 -15.58
C ASP A 333 -1.01 -8.12 -16.05
N THR A 334 -1.90 -8.86 -15.37
CA THR A 334 -3.33 -8.95 -15.73
C THR A 334 -4.21 -7.90 -15.03
N SER A 335 -3.65 -6.86 -14.43
CA SER A 335 -4.44 -5.89 -13.65
C SER A 335 -4.96 -4.73 -14.51
N ALA A 336 -6.28 -4.70 -14.71
CA ALA A 336 -6.99 -3.68 -15.48
C ALA A 336 -6.55 -2.24 -15.13
N GLU A 337 -6.53 -1.89 -13.84
CA GLU A 337 -6.19 -0.55 -13.36
C GLU A 337 -4.75 -0.10 -13.72
N LEU A 338 -3.76 -1.01 -13.68
CA LEU A 338 -2.38 -0.67 -14.04
C LEU A 338 -2.15 -0.70 -15.55
N LEU A 339 -2.85 -1.56 -16.29
CA LEU A 339 -2.80 -1.59 -17.76
C LEU A 339 -3.42 -0.32 -18.36
N GLU A 340 -4.59 0.11 -17.87
CA GLU A 340 -5.21 1.38 -18.26
C GLU A 340 -4.29 2.57 -17.92
N LEU A 341 -3.73 2.59 -16.70
CA LEU A 341 -2.80 3.64 -16.30
C LEU A 341 -1.54 3.69 -17.17
N ARG A 342 -0.96 2.53 -17.56
CA ARG A 342 0.17 2.47 -18.50
C ARG A 342 -0.20 3.01 -19.87
N GLY A 343 -1.40 2.72 -20.38
CA GLY A 343 -1.91 3.24 -21.64
C GLY A 343 -2.13 4.76 -21.61
N MET A 344 -2.74 5.28 -20.55
CA MET A 344 -2.90 6.72 -20.35
C MET A 344 -1.56 7.46 -20.25
N VAL A 345 -0.58 6.88 -19.55
CA VAL A 345 0.78 7.45 -19.47
C VAL A 345 1.50 7.41 -20.82
N SER A 346 1.28 6.38 -21.66
CA SER A 346 1.76 6.37 -23.05
C SER A 346 1.21 7.56 -23.85
N LEU A 347 -0.10 7.83 -23.75
CA LEU A 347 -0.73 8.96 -24.46
C LEU A 347 -0.14 10.31 -23.99
N TRP A 348 0.01 10.49 -22.68
CA TRP A 348 0.64 11.69 -22.11
C TRP A 348 2.08 11.89 -22.62
N LEU A 349 2.90 10.83 -22.66
CA LEU A 349 4.23 10.90 -23.26
C LEU A 349 4.18 11.21 -24.76
N ALA A 350 3.29 10.58 -25.52
CA ALA A 350 3.14 10.84 -26.95
C ALA A 350 2.80 12.31 -27.22
N ASP A 351 1.94 12.92 -26.41
CA ASP A 351 1.58 14.33 -26.52
C ASP A 351 2.71 15.27 -26.07
N LEU A 352 3.49 14.91 -25.05
CA LEU A 352 4.72 15.64 -24.70
C LEU A 352 5.77 15.60 -25.83
N HIS A 353 5.93 14.46 -26.51
CA HIS A 353 6.81 14.34 -27.67
C HIS A 353 6.29 15.16 -28.87
N LYS A 354 5.00 15.08 -29.23
CA LYS A 354 4.38 15.93 -30.28
C LYS A 354 4.55 17.41 -29.97
N ALA A 355 4.37 17.79 -28.71
CA ALA A 355 4.52 19.16 -28.23
C ALA A 355 5.94 19.70 -28.43
N LEU A 356 6.98 18.92 -28.08
CA LEU A 356 8.38 19.29 -28.29
C LEU A 356 8.76 19.34 -29.77
N ALA A 357 8.19 18.46 -30.60
CA ALA A 357 8.40 18.50 -32.06
C ALA A 357 7.84 19.78 -32.70
N ARG A 358 6.65 20.24 -32.27
CA ARG A 358 6.03 21.49 -32.78
C ARG A 358 6.82 22.74 -32.42
N MET A 359 7.29 22.85 -31.17
CA MET A 359 8.00 24.05 -30.71
C MET A 359 9.35 24.30 -31.41
N LYS A 360 9.94 23.27 -32.04
CA LYS A 360 11.18 23.44 -32.80
C LYS A 360 10.93 23.89 -34.25
N ASP A 361 9.74 23.63 -34.79
CA ASP A 361 9.31 24.02 -36.15
C ASP A 361 9.31 25.54 -36.31
N ASP A 362 8.66 26.26 -35.37
CA ASP A 362 8.55 27.72 -35.38
C ASP A 362 9.91 28.45 -35.30
N SER A 363 10.94 27.78 -34.80
CA SER A 363 12.29 28.36 -34.65
C SER A 363 13.16 28.33 -35.92
N HIS A 364 12.62 27.87 -37.06
CA HIS A 364 13.36 27.67 -38.32
C HIS A 364 12.89 28.56 -39.48
N VAL A 365 12.48 29.80 -39.18
CA VAL A 365 12.37 30.88 -40.19
C VAL A 365 13.50 31.88 -39.96
N GLU A 366 14.43 31.92 -40.92
CA GLU A 366 15.67 32.73 -40.96
C GLU A 366 16.86 32.20 -40.14
N LYS A 367 17.60 31.24 -40.75
CA LYS A 367 19.07 31.30 -40.90
C LYS A 367 19.55 30.23 -41.90
N GLU A 368 19.57 30.62 -43.17
CA GLU A 368 20.46 30.04 -44.17
C GLU A 368 21.84 30.69 -43.98
N ASP A 369 22.60 30.22 -43.00
CA ASP A 369 24.05 30.45 -42.94
C ASP A 369 24.71 29.09 -43.23
N GLU A 370 25.55 29.08 -44.27
CA GLU A 370 26.30 27.90 -44.73
C GLU A 370 27.38 27.48 -43.71
N ASP A 371 27.91 26.26 -43.86
CA ASP A 371 28.99 25.64 -43.08
C ASP A 371 28.65 25.10 -41.67
N ASP A 372 28.08 23.89 -41.61
CA ASP A 372 28.33 22.95 -40.49
C ASP A 372 28.34 21.48 -40.99
N GLU A 373 29.21 20.63 -40.42
CA GLU A 373 29.50 19.28 -40.94
C GLU A 373 28.33 18.27 -40.82
N PRO A 374 28.22 17.29 -41.73
CA PRO A 374 27.19 16.25 -41.70
C PRO A 374 27.47 15.16 -40.65
N GLY A 375 27.45 15.54 -39.37
CA GLY A 375 27.41 14.58 -38.25
C GLY A 375 26.01 13.94 -38.13
N GLU A 376 25.97 12.61 -37.96
CA GLU A 376 24.77 11.75 -38.04
C GLU A 376 23.71 11.96 -36.90
N SER A 377 23.25 13.18 -36.69
CA SER A 377 22.14 13.50 -35.79
C SER A 377 20.84 13.64 -36.56
N GLN A 378 19.96 12.65 -36.46
CA GLN A 378 18.58 12.78 -36.96
C GLN A 378 17.93 14.05 -36.40
N PRO A 379 17.19 14.83 -37.22
CA PRO A 379 16.58 16.08 -36.77
C PRO A 379 15.78 15.89 -35.48
N PHE A 380 15.98 16.79 -34.52
CA PHE A 380 15.33 16.76 -33.20
C PHE A 380 13.81 16.54 -33.32
N GLN A 381 13.19 17.23 -34.26
CA GLN A 381 11.77 17.10 -34.60
C GLN A 381 11.38 15.67 -35.03
N ILE A 382 12.13 15.06 -35.96
CA ILE A 382 11.88 13.68 -36.44
C ILE A 382 12.03 12.69 -35.29
N ARG A 383 13.05 12.82 -34.45
CA ARG A 383 13.24 11.97 -33.28
C ARG A 383 12.04 12.04 -32.33
N HIS A 384 11.54 13.25 -32.02
CA HIS A 384 10.37 13.42 -31.18
C HIS A 384 9.08 12.92 -31.85
N GLN A 385 8.90 13.09 -33.16
CA GLN A 385 7.77 12.52 -33.91
C GLN A 385 7.77 10.98 -33.87
N MET A 386 8.92 10.33 -34.12
CA MET A 386 9.05 8.87 -34.03
C MET A 386 8.75 8.37 -32.62
N GLN A 387 9.29 9.02 -31.59
CA GLN A 387 9.01 8.66 -30.19
C GLN A 387 7.52 8.83 -29.83
N ALA A 388 6.85 9.87 -30.34
CA ALA A 388 5.41 10.04 -30.17
C ALA A 388 4.61 8.90 -30.80
N GLN A 389 4.97 8.47 -32.02
CA GLN A 389 4.33 7.33 -32.70
C GLN A 389 4.58 6.01 -31.94
N MET A 390 5.79 5.81 -31.40
CA MET A 390 6.12 4.62 -30.59
C MET A 390 5.27 4.55 -29.31
N GLU A 391 5.16 5.63 -28.54
CA GLU A 391 4.31 5.62 -27.34
C GLU A 391 2.81 5.50 -27.71
N HIS A 392 2.36 6.10 -28.82
CA HIS A 392 0.99 5.92 -29.33
C HIS A 392 0.67 4.44 -29.64
N ALA A 393 1.59 3.73 -30.31
CA ALA A 393 1.45 2.30 -30.59
C ALA A 393 1.45 1.46 -29.29
N LYS A 394 2.31 1.79 -28.32
CA LYS A 394 2.29 1.15 -26.99
C LYS A 394 0.97 1.40 -26.24
N ALA A 395 0.37 2.58 -26.36
CA ALA A 395 -0.94 2.88 -25.78
C ALA A 395 -1.99 1.90 -26.32
N LYS A 396 -2.06 1.75 -27.64
CA LYS A 396 -2.97 0.81 -28.32
C LYS A 396 -2.77 -0.64 -27.85
N GLU A 397 -1.53 -1.12 -27.81
CA GLU A 397 -1.21 -2.48 -27.33
C GLU A 397 -1.63 -2.69 -25.86
N THR A 398 -1.37 -1.70 -24.99
CA THR A 398 -1.71 -1.80 -23.56
C THR A 398 -3.21 -1.73 -23.29
N PHE A 399 -3.98 -0.91 -24.03
CA PHE A 399 -5.44 -0.91 -23.94
C PHE A 399 -6.06 -2.20 -24.50
N GLN A 400 -5.52 -2.77 -25.58
CA GLN A 400 -5.95 -4.09 -26.07
C GLN A 400 -5.69 -5.20 -25.02
N LYS A 401 -4.54 -5.19 -24.34
CA LYS A 401 -4.27 -6.09 -23.20
C LYS A 401 -5.25 -5.87 -22.05
N ALA A 402 -5.57 -4.61 -21.73
CA ALA A 402 -6.57 -4.29 -20.70
C ALA A 402 -7.96 -4.84 -21.06
N MET A 403 -8.40 -4.67 -22.30
CA MET A 403 -9.67 -5.22 -22.81
C MET A 403 -9.71 -6.75 -22.71
N ASN A 404 -8.63 -7.43 -23.11
CA ASN A 404 -8.49 -8.88 -22.98
C ASN A 404 -8.49 -9.37 -21.51
N ALA A 405 -8.01 -8.53 -20.58
CA ALA A 405 -8.09 -8.78 -19.14
C ALA A 405 -9.46 -8.45 -18.51
N GLY A 406 -10.44 -7.99 -19.30
CA GLY A 406 -11.79 -7.64 -18.84
C GLY A 406 -11.91 -6.25 -18.23
N ALA A 407 -11.02 -5.31 -18.56
CA ALA A 407 -11.11 -3.93 -18.13
C ALA A 407 -12.28 -3.17 -18.80
N ASN A 408 -13.04 -2.41 -18.02
CA ASN A 408 -13.98 -1.42 -18.54
C ASN A 408 -13.21 -0.12 -18.83
N LEU A 409 -12.69 0.01 -20.04
CA LEU A 409 -12.00 1.23 -20.49
C LEU A 409 -12.95 2.44 -20.52
N SER A 410 -12.42 3.63 -20.23
CA SER A 410 -13.13 4.90 -20.46
C SER A 410 -13.64 5.03 -21.91
N LEU A 411 -14.76 5.73 -22.11
CA LEU A 411 -15.34 5.99 -23.44
C LEU A 411 -14.35 6.67 -24.39
N GLU A 412 -13.49 7.56 -23.87
CA GLU A 412 -12.43 8.22 -24.64
C GLU A 412 -11.34 7.22 -25.09
N ASN A 413 -10.99 6.27 -24.22
CA ASN A 413 -10.01 5.21 -24.52
C ASN A 413 -10.58 4.16 -25.50
N LEU A 414 -11.91 3.93 -25.49
CA LEU A 414 -12.59 3.10 -26.49
C LEU A 414 -12.65 3.80 -27.85
N ALA A 415 -13.07 5.07 -27.89
CA ALA A 415 -13.09 5.87 -29.12
C ALA A 415 -11.70 6.02 -29.75
N PHE A 416 -10.64 6.07 -28.93
CA PHE A 416 -9.25 6.02 -29.37
C PHE A 416 -8.89 4.72 -30.10
N LEU A 417 -9.38 3.56 -29.63
CA LEU A 417 -9.18 2.28 -30.30
C LEU A 417 -10.01 2.16 -31.59
N GLU A 418 -11.25 2.65 -31.58
CA GLU A 418 -12.18 2.57 -32.71
C GLU A 418 -11.79 3.51 -33.86
N GLY A 419 -11.34 4.74 -33.57
CA GLY A 419 -11.02 5.77 -34.56
C GLY A 419 -9.80 5.49 -35.46
N GLU A 420 -9.01 4.45 -35.17
CA GLU A 420 -8.02 3.89 -36.10
C GLU A 420 -8.51 2.61 -36.80
N SER A 421 -9.49 1.88 -36.25
CA SER A 421 -10.05 0.69 -36.92
C SER A 421 -10.73 1.10 -38.23
N SER A 422 -11.55 2.16 -38.18
CA SER A 422 -12.19 2.74 -39.37
C SER A 422 -11.23 3.38 -40.37
N ARG A 423 -9.93 3.46 -40.07
CA ARG A 423 -8.90 4.05 -40.94
C ARG A 423 -7.99 3.00 -41.57
N LEU A 424 -8.13 1.73 -41.17
CA LEU A 424 -7.47 0.60 -41.82
C LEU A 424 -8.37 -0.04 -42.88
N ASP A 425 -9.70 0.00 -42.69
CA ASP A 425 -10.68 -0.50 -43.66
C ASP A 425 -10.70 0.31 -44.98
N ASP A 426 -10.26 1.58 -44.95
CA ASP A 426 -10.21 2.49 -46.12
C ASP A 426 -8.92 2.35 -46.98
N VAL A 427 -8.01 1.41 -46.68
CA VAL A 427 -6.68 1.31 -47.35
C VAL A 427 -6.46 -0.05 -48.06
N GLU A 428 -7.46 -0.94 -48.07
CA GLU A 428 -7.38 -2.22 -48.82
C GLU A 428 -8.04 -2.18 -50.22
N ASP A 429 -8.59 -1.03 -50.64
CA ASP A 429 -9.34 -0.83 -51.91
C ASP A 429 -8.78 0.31 -52.82
N GLU A 430 -7.45 0.40 -53.02
CA GLU A 430 -6.82 1.16 -54.15
C GLU A 430 -5.68 0.39 -54.86
#